data_AF-A0A7C5NEB5-F1
#
_entry.id   AF-A0A7C5NEB5-F1
#
_cell.length_a   1.000
_cell.length_b   1.000
_cell.length_c   1.000
_cell.angle_alpha   90.00
_cell.angle_beta   90.00
_cell.angle_gamma   90.00
#
_symmetry.space_group_name_H-M   'P 1'
#
loop_
_entity.id
_entity.type
_entity.pdbx_description
1 polymer ?
#
loop_
_entity_poly.entity_id
_entity_poly.type
_entity_poly.pdbx_seq_one_letter_code
_entity_poly.pdbx_strand_id
1 'polypeptide(L)' 'MKKRKNSLLWKLERADCPSPAYLFGTMHVKDKKAFQFLSLIQEKILLCEAFATEFNLEEARFS' A
#
# COMPACT_ATOMS: atom_id res chain seq x y z
N MET A 1 -16.60 22.00 9.96
CA MET A 1 -16.29 20.55 9.87
C MET A 1 -14.88 20.37 9.30
N LYS A 2 -13.89 19.91 10.07
CA LYS A 2 -12.52 19.68 9.54
C LYS A 2 -12.58 18.55 8.50
N LYS A 3 -12.25 18.84 7.24
CA LYS A 3 -12.09 17.80 6.19
C LYS A 3 -11.03 16.81 6.65
N ARG A 4 -11.42 15.56 6.91
CA ARG A 4 -10.44 14.48 7.14
C ARG A 4 -9.75 14.21 5.80
N LYS A 5 -8.42 14.27 5.78
CA LYS A 5 -7.64 13.86 4.61
C LYS A 5 -7.81 12.35 4.47
N ASN A 6 -8.50 11.91 3.42
CA ASN A 6 -8.55 10.49 3.05
C ASN A 6 -7.16 10.12 2.50
N SER A 7 -6.25 9.74 3.40
CA SER A 7 -4.94 9.20 3.02
C SER A 7 -5.07 7.69 2.90
N LEU A 8 -4.63 7.14 1.77
CA LEU A 8 -4.51 5.70 1.55
C LEU A 8 -3.21 5.14 2.14
N LEU A 9 -2.27 6.00 2.51
CA LEU A 9 -1.00 5.63 3.11
C LEU A 9 -0.93 6.19 4.53
N TRP A 10 -0.59 5.33 5.48
CA TRP A 10 -0.33 5.68 6.87
C TRP A 10 1.09 5.30 7.24
N LYS A 11 1.77 6.20 7.94
CA LYS A 11 3.08 5.96 8.54
C LYS A 11 2.89 5.57 10.00
N LEU A 12 3.53 4.49 10.41
CA LEU A 12 3.51 3.94 11.75
C LEU A 12 4.92 4.08 12.32
N GLU A 13 5.04 4.82 13.42
CA GLU A 13 6.30 5.05 14.12
C GLU A 13 6.15 4.59 15.56
N ARG A 14 7.19 3.92 16.07
CA ARG A 14 7.27 3.51 17.46
C ARG A 14 8.64 3.85 17.99
N ALA A 15 8.72 4.26 19.25
CA ALA A 15 9.98 4.64 19.90
C ALA A 15 10.99 3.48 19.97
N ASP A 16 10.50 2.24 19.99
CA ASP A 16 11.29 1.01 20.08
C ASP A 16 11.58 0.36 18.71
N CYS A 17 11.14 0.98 17.61
CA CYS A 17 11.37 0.50 16.26
C CYS A 17 12.31 1.47 15.52
N PRO A 18 13.49 1.02 15.06
CA PRO A 18 14.48 1.90 14.45
C PRO A 18 14.07 2.44 13.07
N SER A 19 13.01 1.91 12.47
CA SER A 19 12.53 2.31 11.15
C SER A 19 11.00 2.40 11.11
N PRO A 20 10.44 3.37 10.36
CA PRO A 20 9.00 3.52 10.22
C PRO A 20 8.42 2.37 9.40
N ALA A 21 7.23 1.93 9.78
CA ALA A 21 6.42 1.04 8.96
C ALA A 21 5.37 1.86 8.19
N TYR A 22 4.91 1.32 7.07
CA TYR A 22 3.89 1.95 6.25
C TYR A 22 2.75 0.98 6.00
N LEU A 23 1.52 1.44 6.23
CA LEU A 23 0.30 0.72 5.90
C LEU A 23 -0.36 1.40 4.71
N PHE A 24 -0.47 0.69 3.60
CA PHE A 24 -1.18 1.15 2.42
C PHE A 24 -2.52 0.42 2.31
N GLY A 25 -3.61 1.16 2.33
CA GLY A 25 -4.95 0.60 2.23
C GLY A 25 -5.28 0.13 0.81
N THR A 26 -6.30 -0.72 0.71
CA THR A 26 -6.81 -1.20 -0.57
C THR A 26 -7.41 -0.05 -1.38
N MET A 27 -6.96 0.08 -2.62
CA MET A 27 -7.42 1.10 -3.56
C MET A 27 -8.22 0.42 -4.67
N HIS A 28 -9.53 0.71 -4.76
CA HIS A 28 -10.32 0.34 -5.94
C HIS A 28 -10.01 1.32 -7.07
N VAL A 29 -8.93 1.03 -7.80
CA VAL A 29 -8.46 1.88 -8.89
C VAL A 29 -9.32 1.65 -10.13
N LYS A 30 -10.16 2.64 -10.48
CA LYS A 30 -10.82 2.69 -11.80
C LYS A 30 -10.05 3.56 -12.81
N ASP A 31 -9.15 4.42 -12.33
CA ASP A 31 -8.37 5.34 -13.16
C ASP A 31 -7.07 4.68 -13.65
N LYS A 32 -6.93 4.56 -14.98
CA LYS A 32 -5.75 4.00 -15.66
C LYS A 32 -4.44 4.68 -15.24
N LYS A 33 -4.49 5.93 -14.78
CA LYS A 33 -3.30 6.67 -14.30
C LYS A 33 -2.65 6.02 -13.09
N ALA A 34 -3.39 5.35 -12.21
CA ALA A 34 -2.75 4.75 -11.03
C ALA A 34 -1.87 3.55 -11.41
N PHE A 35 -2.12 2.90 -12.55
CA PHE A 35 -1.26 1.83 -13.07
C PHE A 35 0.09 2.34 -13.60
N GLN A 36 0.23 3.63 -13.89
CA GLN A 36 1.51 4.23 -14.29
C GLN A 36 2.55 4.21 -13.16
N PHE A 37 2.09 4.09 -11.91
CA PHE A 37 2.96 4.02 -10.73
C PHE A 37 3.28 2.58 -10.31
N LEU A 38 2.79 1.57 -11.04
CA LEU A 38 2.96 0.17 -10.65
C LEU A 38 4.44 -0.22 -10.52
N SER A 39 5.27 0.17 -11.49
CA SER A 39 6.71 -0.11 -11.47
C SER A 39 7.41 0.53 -10.26
N LEU A 40 7.09 1.79 -9.98
CA LEU A 40 7.63 2.51 -8.82
C LEU A 40 7.19 1.86 -7.50
N ILE A 41 5.93 1.45 -7.40
CA ILE A 41 5.40 0.76 -6.21
C ILE A 41 6.11 -0.58 -6.02
N GLN A 42 6.27 -1.36 -7.09
CA GLN A 42 7.00 -2.63 -7.05
C GLN A 42 8.46 -2.44 -6.60
N GLU A 43 9.15 -1.43 -7.14
CA GLU A 43 10.51 -1.08 -6.71
C GLU A 43 10.56 -0.80 -5.21
N LYS A 44 9.61 -0.01 -4.68
CA LYS A 44 9.60 0.30 -3.24
C LYS A 44 9.26 -0.89 -2.37
N ILE A 45 8.36 -1.77 -2.81
CA ILE A 45 8.05 -3.01 -2.09
C ILE A 45 9.28 -3.91 -1.99
N LEU A 46 10.08 -4.02 -3.07
CA LEU A 46 11.30 -4.83 -3.09
C LEU A 46 12.42 -4.30 -2.18
N LEU A 47 12.38 -3.00 -1.82
CA LEU A 47 13.34 -2.40 -0.89
C LEU A 47 12.95 -2.58 0.58
N CYS A 48 11.73 -3.03 0.86
CA CYS A 48 11.28 -3.31 2.22
C CYS A 48 11.89 -4.62 2.74
N GLU A 49 12.33 -4.62 4.00
CA GLU A 49 12.79 -5.85 4.67
C GLU A 49 11.68 -6.90 4.79
N ALA A 50 10.44 -6.45 4.96
CA ALA A 50 9.26 -7.31 5.03
C ALA A 50 8.06 -6.65 4.35
N PHE A 51 7.20 -7.47 3.74
CA PHE A 51 5.97 -7.04 3.09
C PHE A 51 4.83 -7.99 3.45
N ALA A 52 3.69 -7.43 3.88
CA ALA A 52 2.46 -8.16 4.15
C ALA A 52 1.33 -7.54 3.33
N THR A 53 0.51 -8.38 2.69
CA THR A 53 -0.60 -7.94 1.85
C THR A 53 -1.80 -8.86 1.98
N GLU A 54 -2.98 -8.34 1.71
CA GLU A 54 -4.21 -9.10 1.64
C GLU A 54 -4.32 -9.72 0.24
N PHE A 55 -4.58 -11.03 0.17
CA PHE A 55 -4.75 -11.74 -1.10
C PHE A 55 -6.16 -12.30 -1.20
N ASN A 56 -6.88 -11.91 -2.26
CA ASN A 56 -8.21 -12.47 -2.54
C ASN A 56 -8.07 -13.78 -3.32
N LEU A 57 -8.23 -14.91 -2.63
CA LEU A 57 -8.09 -16.24 -3.23
C LEU A 57 -9.16 -16.56 -4.28
N GLU A 58 -10.34 -15.92 -4.23
CA GLU A 58 -11.39 -16.14 -5.24
C GLU A 58 -11.03 -15.46 -6.58
N GLU A 59 -10.36 -14.30 -6.55
CA GLU A 59 -9.90 -13.62 -7.78
C GLU A 59 -8.75 -14.37 -8.47
N ALA A 60 -7.87 -15.00 -7.69
CA ALA A 60 -6.71 -15.72 -8.22
C ALA A 60 -7.04 -17.04 -8.92
N ARG A 61 -8.25 -17.59 -8.72
CA ARG A 61 -8.68 -18.85 -9.34
C ARG A 61 -9.02 -18.72 -10.83
N PHE A 62 -9.13 -17.50 -11.35
CA PHE A 62 -9.60 -17.23 -12.73
C PHE A 62 -8.62 -16.41 -13.58
N SER A 63 -7.37 -16.22 -13.14
CA SER A 63 -6.31 -15.48 -13.86
C SER A 63 -5.32 -16.39 -14.56
#